data_AF-A0ABC9SUC6-F1
#
_entry.id   AF-A0ABC9SUC6-F1
#
_cell.length_a   1.000
_cell.length_b   1.000
_cell.length_c   1.000
_cell.angle_alpha   90.00
_cell.angle_beta   90.00
_cell.angle_gamma   90.00
#
_symmetry.space_group_name_H-M   'P 1'
#
loop_
_entity.id
_entity.type
_entity.pdbx_description
1 polymer ?
#
loop_
_entity_poly.entity_id
_entity_poly.type
_entity_poly.pdbx_seq_one_letter_code
_entity_poly.pdbx_strand_id
1 'polypeptide(L)'
;MEFVRLNPRALATLGTLKYTNRRNKLIEDLKKNIYDCKEIKEILQSLPKEKQIEVLENQAHFEAVAKMIEQNNLILLEQMKALQLIQK
;
A
#
# COMPACT_ATOMS: atom_id res chain seq x y z
N MET A 1 19.02 -11.59 -21.19
CA MET A 1 17.59 -11.82 -20.89
C MET A 1 17.17 -10.80 -19.85
N GLU A 2 16.16 -9.99 -20.13
CA GLU A 2 15.70 -8.94 -19.20
C GLU A 2 14.46 -9.43 -18.43
N PHE A 3 14.44 -9.19 -17.11
CA PHE A 3 13.25 -9.47 -16.30
C PHE A 3 12.18 -8.42 -16.59
N VAL A 4 10.97 -8.87 -16.94
CA VAL A 4 9.86 -7.99 -17.23
C VAL A 4 9.20 -7.60 -15.90
N ARG A 5 9.49 -6.40 -15.40
CA ARG A 5 8.71 -5.85 -14.28
C ARG A 5 7.27 -5.59 -14.72
N LEU A 6 6.33 -5.45 -13.77
CA LEU A 6 4.99 -4.95 -14.14
C LEU A 6 5.14 -3.64 -14.91
N ASN A 7 4.28 -3.45 -15.90
CA ASN A 7 4.15 -2.19 -16.61
C ASN A 7 4.00 -1.05 -15.56
N PRO A 8 4.85 -0.01 -15.59
CA PRO A 8 4.80 1.11 -14.65
C PRO A 8 3.40 1.76 -14.54
N ARG A 9 2.64 1.80 -15.64
CA ARG A 9 1.26 2.30 -15.63
C ARG A 9 0.32 1.40 -14.84
N ALA A 10 0.46 0.08 -14.95
CA ALA A 10 -0.36 -0.87 -14.19
C ALA A 10 -0.06 -0.78 -12.69
N LEU A 11 1.21 -0.64 -12.31
CA LEU A 11 1.61 -0.39 -10.91
C LEU A 11 1.05 0.91 -10.38
N ALA A 12 1.14 1.99 -11.16
CA ALA A 12 0.60 3.28 -10.78
C ALA A 12 -0.91 3.20 -10.56
N THR A 13 -1.66 2.55 -11.46
CA THR A 13 -3.10 2.32 -11.31
C THR A 13 -3.42 1.52 -10.06
N LEU A 14 -2.69 0.43 -9.80
CA LEU A 14 -2.84 -0.35 -8.57
C LEU A 14 -2.58 0.50 -7.32
N GLY A 15 -1.49 1.27 -7.31
CA GLY A 15 -1.11 2.16 -6.22
C GLY A 15 -2.21 3.18 -5.93
N THR A 16 -2.68 3.89 -6.95
CA THR A 16 -3.75 4.90 -6.84
C THR A 16 -5.04 4.27 -6.31
N LEU A 17 -5.42 3.09 -6.79
CA LEU A 17 -6.61 2.38 -6.31
C LEU A 17 -6.48 1.99 -4.84
N LYS A 18 -5.32 1.42 -4.45
CA LYS A 18 -5.05 1.00 -3.07
C LYS A 18 -5.02 2.19 -2.12
N TYR A 19 -4.33 3.26 -2.51
CA TYR A 19 -4.29 4.51 -1.76
C TYR A 19 -5.71 5.07 -1.54
N THR A 20 -6.47 5.26 -2.61
CA THR A 20 -7.81 5.86 -2.54
C THR A 20 -8.73 5.08 -1.62
N ASN A 21 -8.79 3.76 -1.78
CA ASN A 21 -9.63 2.91 -0.96
C ASN A 21 -9.20 2.92 0.51
N ARG A 22 -7.90 2.84 0.78
CA ARG A 22 -7.40 2.81 2.15
C ARG A 22 -7.58 4.16 2.85
N ARG A 23 -7.28 5.27 2.18
CA ARG A 23 -7.48 6.63 2.69
C ARG A 23 -8.94 6.85 3.07
N ASN A 24 -9.86 6.52 2.17
CA ASN A 24 -11.29 6.73 2.42
C ASN A 24 -11.75 5.95 3.66
N LYS A 25 -11.31 4.69 3.79
CA LYS A 25 -11.59 3.88 4.98
C LYS A 25 -11.00 4.50 6.25
N LEU A 26 -9.72 4.87 6.25
CA LEU A 26 -9.07 5.46 7.42
C LEU A 26 -9.72 6.78 7.88
N ILE A 27 -10.13 7.63 6.94
CA ILE A 27 -10.85 8.88 7.25
C ILE A 27 -12.25 8.58 7.81
N GLU A 28 -12.94 7.57 7.27
CA GLU A 28 -14.24 7.14 7.80
C GLU A 28 -14.11 6.56 9.22
N ASP A 29 -13.10 5.73 9.46
CA ASP A 29 -12.79 5.15 10.77
C ASP A 29 -12.45 6.27 11.77
N LEU A 30 -11.66 7.27 11.36
CA LEU A 30 -11.36 8.44 12.19
C LEU A 30 -12.64 9.19 12.59
N LYS A 31 -13.57 9.44 11.64
CA LYS A 31 -14.85 10.10 11.92
C LYS A 31 -15.71 9.30 12.89
N LYS A 32 -15.63 7.96 12.84
CA LYS A 32 -16.33 7.05 13.77
C LYS A 32 -15.54 6.79 15.06
N ASN A 33 -14.36 7.39 15.22
CA ASN A 33 -13.45 7.20 16.35
C ASN A 33 -13.05 5.72 16.54
N ILE A 34 -12.93 4.98 15.43
CA ILE A 34 -12.49 3.59 15.35
C ILE A 34 -10.98 3.57 15.10
N TYR A 35 -10.25 2.77 15.87
CA TYR A 35 -8.80 2.62 15.73
C TYR A 35 -8.43 1.14 15.86
N ASP A 36 -7.44 0.73 15.06
CA ASP A 36 -6.96 -0.66 15.04
C ASP A 36 -6.23 -1.03 16.34
N CYS A 37 -5.57 -0.07 17.01
CA CYS A 37 -4.94 -0.28 18.31
C CYS A 37 -5.05 0.94 19.23
N LYS A 38 -4.82 0.71 20.53
CA LYS A 38 -4.96 1.71 21.60
C LYS A 38 -3.86 2.78 21.50
N GLU A 39 -2.64 2.37 21.18
CA GLU A 39 -1.47 3.24 21.10
C GLU A 39 -1.61 4.27 19.98
N ILE A 40 -2.08 3.83 18.79
CA ILE A 40 -2.35 4.74 17.67
C ILE A 40 -3.46 5.72 18.02
N LYS A 41 -4.51 5.26 18.72
CA LYS A 41 -5.57 6.15 19.21
C LYS A 41 -4.99 7.25 20.09
N GLU A 42 -4.18 6.91 21.08
CA GLU A 42 -3.57 7.88 21.99
C GLU A 42 -2.67 8.88 21.26
N ILE A 43 -1.83 8.40 20.35
CA ILE A 43 -0.96 9.26 19.52
C ILE A 43 -1.79 10.20 18.65
N LEU A 44 -2.77 9.69 17.91
CA LEU A 44 -3.59 10.51 17.01
C LEU A 44 -4.42 11.54 17.77
N GLN A 45 -5.05 11.15 18.89
CA GLN A 45 -5.86 12.06 19.70
C GLN A 45 -5.05 13.20 20.33
N SER A 46 -3.74 13.02 20.52
CA SER A 46 -2.85 14.09 20.98
C SER A 46 -2.56 15.17 19.93
N LEU A 47 -2.89 14.90 18.66
CA LEU A 47 -2.60 15.79 17.53
C LEU A 47 -3.84 16.61 17.12
N PRO A 48 -3.66 17.80 16.52
CA PRO A 48 -4.73 18.50 15.81
C PRO A 48 -5.32 17.65 14.68
N LYS A 49 -6.59 17.88 14.32
CA LYS A 49 -7.31 17.09 13.30
C LYS A 49 -6.59 17.06 11.95
N GLU A 50 -6.00 18.17 11.54
CA GLU A 50 -5.26 18.28 10.29
C GLU A 50 -4.06 17.34 10.27
N LYS A 51 -3.34 17.25 11.40
CA LYS A 51 -2.21 16.34 11.58
C LYS A 51 -2.62 14.88 11.68
N GLN A 52 -3.79 14.60 12.28
CA GLN A 52 -4.34 13.25 12.27
C GLN A 52 -4.60 12.78 10.83
N ILE A 53 -5.25 13.62 10.02
CA ILE A 53 -5.54 13.30 8.62
C ILE A 53 -4.24 13.07 7.83
N GLU A 54 -3.24 13.95 8.00
CA GLU A 54 -1.93 13.81 7.33
C GLU A 54 -1.25 12.47 7.66
N VAL A 55 -1.26 12.05 8.93
CA VAL A 55 -0.71 10.75 9.34
C VAL A 55 -1.45 9.58 8.66
N LEU A 56 -2.78 9.64 8.61
CA LEU A 56 -3.59 8.59 7.98
C LEU A 56 -3.42 8.56 6.45
N GLU A 57 -3.23 9.70 5.81
CA GLU A 57 -2.91 9.79 4.38
C GLU A 57 -1.55 9.17 4.08
N ASN A 58 -0.54 9.45 4.92
CA ASN A 58 0.77 8.83 4.81
C ASN A 58 0.71 7.31 5.02
N GLN A 59 -0.08 6.84 5.97
CA GLN A 59 -0.33 5.41 6.14
C GLN A 59 -0.92 4.78 4.86
N ALA A 60 -1.93 5.39 4.27
CA ALA A 60 -2.52 4.92 3.01
C ALA A 60 -1.49 4.89 1.86
N HIS A 61 -0.58 5.88 1.81
CA HIS A 61 0.51 5.89 0.83
C HIS A 61 1.48 4.73 1.04
N PHE A 62 1.93 4.49 2.27
CA PHE A 62 2.84 3.37 2.57
C PHE A 62 2.22 2.03 2.22
N GLU A 63 0.95 1.81 2.59
CA GLU A 63 0.24 0.57 2.26
C GLU A 63 0.09 0.38 0.73
N ALA A 64 -0.19 1.46 -0.01
CA ALA A 64 -0.28 1.42 -1.46
C ALA A 64 1.06 1.05 -2.12
N VAL A 65 2.15 1.69 -1.69
CA VAL A 65 3.51 1.41 -2.19
C VAL A 65 3.93 -0.01 -1.86
N ALA A 66 3.67 -0.47 -0.63
CA ALA A 66 3.95 -1.85 -0.22
C ALA A 66 3.23 -2.86 -1.14
N LYS A 67 1.97 -2.59 -1.49
CA LYS A 67 1.22 -3.46 -2.41
C LYS A 67 1.79 -3.46 -3.83
N MET A 68 2.26 -2.31 -4.32
CA MET A 68 2.92 -2.22 -5.63
C MET A 68 4.23 -3.04 -5.65
N ILE A 69 5.03 -2.95 -4.58
CA ILE A 69 6.27 -3.72 -4.43
C ILE A 69 5.97 -5.22 -4.37
N GLU A 70 4.98 -5.63 -3.58
CA GLU A 70 4.58 -7.03 -3.47
C GLU A 70 4.18 -7.61 -4.84
N GLN A 71 3.34 -6.91 -5.61
CA GLN A 71 2.93 -7.35 -6.94
C GLN A 71 4.10 -7.40 -7.93
N ASN A 72 5.01 -6.44 -7.87
CA ASN A 72 6.25 -6.49 -8.65
C ASN A 72 7.08 -7.74 -8.33
N ASN A 73 7.26 -8.03 -7.04
CA ASN A 73 8.09 -9.16 -6.60
C ASN A 73 7.47 -10.51 -6.99
N LEU A 74 6.14 -10.63 -6.96
CA LEU A 74 5.44 -11.84 -7.41
C LEU A 74 5.72 -12.17 -8.88
N ILE A 75 5.67 -11.16 -9.76
CA ILE A 75 5.93 -11.37 -11.19
C ILE A 75 7.39 -11.71 -11.46
N LEU A 76 8.31 -11.06 -10.75
CA LEU A 76 9.73 -11.41 -10.84
C LEU A 76 9.95 -12.87 -10.44
N LEU A 77 9.29 -13.33 -9.36
CA LEU A 77 9.38 -14.71 -8.91
C LEU A 77 8.80 -15.69 -9.94
N GLU A 78 7.66 -15.39 -10.54
CA GLU A 78 7.06 -16.21 -11.60
C GLU A 78 7.98 -16.34 -12.83
N GLN A 79 8.63 -15.25 -13.21
CA GLN A 79 9.62 -15.29 -14.29
C GLN A 79 10.84 -16.12 -13.93
N MET A 80 11.40 -15.95 -12.74
CA MET A 80 12.53 -16.77 -12.29
C MET A 80 12.20 -18.26 -12.33
N LYS A 81 10.99 -18.66 -11.91
CA LYS A 81 10.51 -20.04 -12.00
C LYS A 81 10.40 -20.52 -13.45
N ALA A 82 9.82 -19.72 -14.35
CA ALA A 82 9.72 -20.05 -15.77
C ALA A 82 11.09 -20.24 -16.42
N LEU A 83 12.07 -19.40 -16.07
CA LEU A 83 13.44 -19.51 -16.57
C LEU A 83 14.15 -20.79 -16.08
N GLN A 84 13.99 -21.14 -14.81
CA GLN A 84 14.55 -22.38 -14.26
C GLN A 84 13.99 -23.64 -14.95
N LEU A 85 12.73 -23.60 -15.40
CA LEU A 85 12.11 -24.69 -16.15
C LEU A 85 12.66 -24.81 -17.59
N ILE A 86 13.03 -23.69 -18.23
CA ILE A 86 13.60 -23.68 -19.59
C ILE A 86 15.07 -24.13 -19.59
N GLN A 87 15.78 -23.97 -18.47
CA GLN A 87 17.20 -24.34 -18.33
C GLN A 87 17.45 -25.80 -17.90
N LYS A 88 16.39 -26.59 -17.67
CA LYS A 88 16.46 -28.03 -17.38
C LYS A 88 16.14 -28.85 -18.61
#